data_AF-A0A235BPU0-F1
#
_entry.id   AF-A0A235BPU0-F1
#
_cell.length_a   1.000
_cell.length_b   1.000
_cell.length_c   1.000
_cell.angle_alpha   90.00
_cell.angle_beta   90.00
_cell.angle_gamma   90.00
#
_symmetry.space_group_name_H-M   'P 1'
#
loop_
_entity.id
_entity.type
_entity.pdbx_description
1 polymer ?
#
loop_
_entity_poly.entity_id
_entity_poly.type
_entity_poly.pdbx_seq_one_letter_code
_entity_poly.pdbx_strand_id
1 'polypeptide(L)' 'MKGKNKISFIGIVLLGNSINANADVPHIIRFAPPPYSTNIIKSVSLKVTFDVDMDEATINENSFVVYGSQT' A
#
# COMPACT_ATOMS: atom_id res chain seq x y z
N MET A 1 36.77 -17.84 -38.74
CA MET A 1 35.32 -17.58 -38.83
C MET A 1 34.78 -17.36 -37.42
N LYS A 2 34.41 -16.11 -37.08
CA LYS A 2 33.96 -15.72 -35.73
C LYS A 2 32.47 -15.40 -35.82
N GLY A 3 31.63 -16.32 -35.35
CA GLY A 3 30.18 -16.14 -35.30
C GLY A 3 29.83 -14.98 -34.38
N LYS A 4 29.33 -13.88 -34.95
CA LYS A 4 28.79 -12.78 -34.17
C LYS A 4 27.37 -13.17 -33.77
N ASN A 5 27.18 -13.49 -32.49
CA ASN A 5 25.86 -13.63 -31.88
C ASN A 5 25.05 -12.36 -32.19
N LYS A 6 24.02 -12.50 -33.03
CA LYS A 6 23.01 -11.46 -33.21
C LYS A 6 22.16 -11.45 -31.93
N ILE A 7 22.55 -10.64 -30.97
CA ILE A 7 21.65 -10.23 -29.90
C ILE A 7 20.63 -9.33 -30.59
N SER A 8 19.41 -9.83 -30.78
CA SER A 8 18.29 -9.04 -31.27
C SER A 8 18.04 -7.95 -30.23
N PHE A 9 18.41 -6.71 -30.56
CA PHE A 9 18.06 -5.55 -29.78
C PHE A 9 16.54 -5.37 -29.91
N ILE A 10 15.79 -6.00 -29.00
CA ILE A 10 14.44 -5.54 -28.66
C ILE A 10 14.63 -4.11 -28.15
N GLY A 11 14.01 -3.16 -28.84
CA GLY A 11 14.31 -1.74 -28.81
C GLY A 11 14.67 -1.18 -27.45
N ILE A 12 15.93 -0.75 -27.34
CA ILE A 12 16.30 0.31 -26.40
C ILE A 12 15.65 1.59 -26.92
N VAL A 13 14.57 2.02 -26.26
CA VAL A 13 14.06 3.40 -26.32
C VAL A 13 14.52 4.05 -25.02
N LEU A 14 15.62 4.81 -25.06
CA LEU A 14 16.04 5.63 -23.91
C LEU A 14 15.13 6.85 -23.81
N LEU A 15 14.27 6.91 -22.80
CA LEU A 15 13.77 8.16 -22.23
C LEU A 15 13.55 7.94 -20.72
N GLY A 16 14.53 8.36 -19.92
CA GLY A 16 14.38 8.98 -18.59
C GLY A 16 13.39 8.47 -17.53
N ASN A 17 12.75 7.32 -17.69
CA ASN A 17 11.86 6.80 -16.67
C ASN A 17 12.72 6.06 -15.66
N SER A 18 13.27 6.81 -14.71
CA SER A 18 13.49 6.24 -13.39
C SER A 18 12.17 5.59 -13.01
N ILE A 19 12.12 4.26 -12.94
CA ILE A 19 11.00 3.60 -12.28
C ILE A 19 11.09 4.07 -10.84
N ASN A 20 10.36 5.13 -10.50
CA ASN A 20 10.09 5.45 -9.11
C ASN A 20 9.19 4.33 -8.62
N ALA A 21 9.82 3.20 -8.27
CA ALA A 21 9.19 2.09 -7.57
C ALA A 21 8.91 2.45 -6.10
N ASN A 22 9.05 3.73 -5.73
CA ASN A 22 8.24 4.29 -4.66
C ASN A 22 6.82 4.47 -5.21
N ALA A 23 6.15 3.34 -5.50
CA ALA A 23 4.70 3.35 -5.57
C ALA A 23 4.24 4.00 -4.26
N ASP A 24 3.34 4.97 -4.32
CA ASP A 24 2.77 5.63 -3.15
C ASP A 24 2.12 4.59 -2.24
N VAL A 25 2.92 3.97 -1.37
CA VAL A 25 2.44 2.98 -0.42
C VAL A 25 1.59 3.76 0.57
N PRO A 26 0.32 3.38 0.76
CA PRO A 26 -0.55 4.09 1.69
C PRO A 26 0.00 4.02 3.11
N HIS A 27 0.17 5.17 3.76
CA HIS A 27 0.49 5.26 5.17
C HIS A 27 -0.73 5.69 5.97
N ILE A 28 -0.88 5.13 7.16
CA ILE A 28 -1.91 5.58 8.09
C ILE A 28 -1.42 6.85 8.80
N ILE A 29 -2.20 7.92 8.70
CA ILE A 29 -1.91 9.21 9.33
C ILE A 29 -2.79 9.50 10.55
N ARG A 30 -3.91 8.78 10.72
CA ARG A 30 -4.80 8.97 11.87
C ARG A 30 -5.60 7.72 12.21
N PHE A 31 -5.82 7.52 13.51
CA PHE A 31 -6.69 6.50 14.08
C PHE A 31 -7.77 7.15 14.93
N ALA A 32 -8.97 6.58 14.92
CA ALA A 32 -10.00 6.80 15.93
C ALA A 32 -10.49 5.45 16.46
N PRO A 33 -10.41 5.20 17.78
CA PRO A 33 -9.79 6.05 18.79
C PRO A 33 -8.27 6.25 18.58
N PRO A 34 -7.69 7.36 19.08
CA PRO A 34 -6.25 7.54 19.07
C PRO A 34 -5.52 6.41 19.81
N PRO A 35 -4.25 6.14 19.47
CA PRO A 35 -3.42 5.21 20.24
C PRO A 35 -3.43 5.54 21.73
N TYR A 36 -3.41 4.51 22.58
CA TYR A 36 -3.41 4.63 24.04
C TYR A 36 -4.67 5.25 24.66
N SER A 37 -5.76 5.36 23.91
CA SER A 37 -7.03 5.80 24.47
C SER A 37 -7.54 4.83 25.55
N THR A 38 -7.89 5.35 26.72
CA THR A 38 -8.53 4.60 27.81
C THR A 38 -10.05 4.81 27.80
N ASN A 39 -10.81 3.94 28.47
CA ASN A 39 -12.27 4.07 28.63
C ASN A 39 -13.04 4.13 27.30
N ILE A 40 -12.56 3.44 26.27
CA ILE A 40 -13.26 3.32 24.99
C ILE A 40 -14.44 2.37 25.14
N ILE A 41 -15.63 2.84 24.79
CA ILE A 41 -16.83 2.01 24.76
C ILE A 41 -16.71 0.95 23.64
N LYS A 42 -17.16 -0.28 23.93
CA LYS A 42 -17.08 -1.41 22.98
C LYS A 42 -17.82 -1.17 21.65
N SER A 43 -18.78 -0.24 21.63
CA SER A 43 -19.58 0.12 20.45
C SER A 43 -18.99 1.26 19.61
N VAL A 44 -17.78 1.76 19.93
CA VAL A 44 -17.19 2.85 19.16
C VAL A 44 -16.90 2.40 17.72
N SER A 45 -17.15 3.27 16.76
CA SER A 45 -16.71 3.05 15.38
C SER A 45 -15.20 3.24 15.27
N LEU A 46 -14.51 2.24 14.74
CA LEU A 46 -13.09 2.36 14.39
C LEU A 46 -12.96 3.14 13.07
N LYS A 47 -12.04 4.09 13.01
CA LYS A 47 -11.72 4.84 11.78
C LYS A 47 -10.21 4.92 11.58
N VAL A 48 -9.80 4.79 10.32
CA VAL A 48 -8.43 4.94 9.86
C VAL A 48 -8.44 5.97 8.73
N THR A 49 -7.42 6.82 8.66
CA THR A 49 -7.22 7.75 7.55
C THR A 49 -5.84 7.49 6.95
N PHE A 50 -5.80 7.28 5.65
CA PHE A 50 -4.57 7.13 4.88
C PHE A 50 -4.12 8.49 4.33
N ASP A 51 -2.83 8.61 4.00
CA ASP A 51 -2.24 9.78 3.34
C ASP A 51 -2.61 9.89 1.85
N VAL A 52 -3.12 8.81 1.27
CA VAL A 52 -3.61 8.72 -0.10
C VAL A 52 -5.02 8.15 -0.14
N ASP A 53 -5.76 8.46 -1.21
CA ASP A 53 -7.07 7.87 -1.45
C ASP A 53 -6.93 6.37 -1.74
N MET A 54 -7.76 5.57 -1.07
CA MET A 54 -7.83 4.13 -1.26
C MET A 54 -9.04 3.79 -2.12
N ASP A 55 -8.89 2.79 -3.00
CA ASP A 55 -10.03 2.19 -3.67
C ASP A 55 -10.81 1.32 -2.68
N GLU A 56 -12.09 1.66 -2.45
CA GLU A 56 -12.98 0.96 -1.52
C GLU A 56 -13.09 -0.53 -1.82
N ALA A 57 -13.04 -0.95 -3.10
CA ALA A 57 -13.12 -2.35 -3.48
C ALA A 57 -11.92 -3.17 -2.96
N THR A 58 -10.80 -2.50 -2.70
CA THR A 58 -9.59 -3.12 -2.16
C THR A 58 -9.57 -3.19 -0.64
N ILE A 59 -10.50 -2.52 0.08
CA ILE A 59 -10.61 -2.55 1.53
C ILE A 59 -11.68 -3.57 1.92
N ASN A 60 -11.26 -4.78 2.26
CA ASN A 60 -12.13 -5.88 2.61
C ASN A 60 -11.48 -6.79 3.66
N GLU A 61 -12.16 -7.87 4.03
CA GLU A 61 -11.73 -8.82 5.06
C GLU A 61 -10.37 -9.51 4.78
N ASN A 62 -9.89 -9.51 3.53
CA ASN A 62 -8.60 -10.08 3.17
C ASN A 62 -7.44 -9.07 3.23
N SER A 63 -7.73 -7.77 3.16
CA SER A 63 -6.72 -6.70 3.10
C SER A 63 -6.70 -5.82 4.35
N PHE A 64 -7.79 -5.78 5.12
CA PHE A 64 -7.91 -4.98 6.33
C PHE A 64 -8.45 -5.84 7.48
N VAL A 65 -7.55 -6.22 8.39
CA VAL A 65 -7.89 -7.08 9.54
C VAL A 65 -7.73 -6.30 10.83
N VAL A 66 -8.76 -6.36 11.68
CA VAL A 66 -8.74 -5.77 13.02
C VAL A 66 -8.55 -6.88 14.04
N TYR A 67 -7.46 -6.83 14.79
CA TYR A 67 -7.19 -7.73 15.90
C TYR A 67 -7.56 -7.07 17.23
N GLY A 68 -8.16 -7.82 18.15
CA GLY A 68 -8.48 -7.35 19.50
C GLY A 68 -8.63 -8.52 20.47
N SER A 69 -8.36 -8.29 21.75
CA SER A 69 -8.69 -9.25 22.81
C SER A 69 -10.19 -9.12 23.12
N GLN A 70 -10.96 -10.13 22.75
CA GLN A 70 -12.36 -10.25 23.18
C GLN A 70 -12.37 -10.88 24.57
N THR A 71 -12.57 -10.05 25.59
CA THR A 71 -12.98 -10.49 26.95
C THR A 71 -14.44 -10.19 27.18
#